data_AF-Q6CK18-F1
#
_entry.id   AF-Q6CK18-F1
#
_cell.length_a   1.000
_cell.length_b   1.000
_cell.length_c   1.000
_cell.angle_alpha   90.00
_cell.angle_beta   90.00
_cell.angle_gamma   90.00
#
_symmetry.space_group_name_H-M   'P 1'
#
loop_
_entity.id
_entity.type
_entity.pdbx_description
1 polymer ?
#
loop_
_entity_poly.entity_id
_entity_poly.type
_entity_poly.pdbx_seq_one_letter_code
_entity_poly.pdbx_strand_id
1 'polypeptide(L)'
;MDASGVIDELKHRKEAFVTGHSGSSIADLRDVTLAGIFSNAAWIYVVSNNPSYRDSFWLDFLLNWMGLLCSVTVFGENPFLTGILGLSAVLLFGCISKGSKRETIKETVMDNGNQSATLTVYRSTMLILTSIAILAVDFPIFPRKYAKVETWGISLMDLGVGSFVFSNGIISYKRLKSGTELSKWAKIKQSLRSTVVLVVLGFIRLFSVKAVNYQEHATEYGIHWNFFFTLSLLPLAMIIFDFYNMRLRFVIGLIAAIIYELCLIYHPTFLDYLLNAERIDFISANREGIFSFVGYCIIYLAGQQVGSMFFPISRNPMQLLWKLVALSIFSSAISYVLLHYHPLQVSRRFASIGYSSMVISFNLLILTFDQLIVECLTSKPRVPKTYRAVNGNGMLVFLISNVTTGMVNFTFNTLDSPPYKAMAILTVYALFLAVFALKVPFKLKF
;
A
#
# COMPACT_ATOMS: atom_id res chain seq x y z
N MET A 1 -30.01 -28.91 8.28
CA MET A 1 -28.94 -28.15 8.95
C MET A 1 -29.61 -27.08 9.78
N ASP A 2 -29.26 -27.02 11.06
CA ASP A 2 -29.59 -25.89 11.93
C ASP A 2 -28.89 -24.62 11.41
N ALA A 3 -29.37 -23.44 11.80
CA ALA A 3 -28.79 -22.17 11.34
C ALA A 3 -27.30 -22.04 11.71
N SER A 4 -26.89 -22.63 12.84
CA SER A 4 -25.49 -22.75 13.28
C SER A 4 -24.63 -23.52 12.27
N GLY A 5 -25.06 -24.71 11.86
CA GLY A 5 -24.32 -25.53 10.90
C GLY A 5 -24.12 -24.84 9.55
N VAL A 6 -25.11 -24.08 9.07
CA VAL A 6 -24.98 -23.32 7.82
C VAL A 6 -23.96 -22.18 7.96
N ILE A 7 -23.93 -21.50 9.11
CA ILE A 7 -22.97 -20.42 9.38
C ILE A 7 -21.55 -20.98 9.50
N ASP A 8 -21.38 -22.10 10.20
CA ASP A 8 -20.08 -22.75 10.37
C ASP A 8 -19.56 -23.34 9.05
N GLU A 9 -20.43 -23.91 8.22
CA GLU A 9 -20.08 -24.38 6.88
C GLU A 9 -19.66 -23.21 5.98
N LEU A 10 -20.43 -22.10 5.97
CA LEU A 10 -20.06 -20.91 5.21
C LEU A 10 -18.72 -20.34 5.68
N LYS A 11 -18.47 -20.39 6.99
CA LYS A 11 -17.17 -20.02 7.57
C LYS A 11 -16.08 -20.94 7.01
N HIS A 12 -16.16 -22.24 7.19
CA HIS A 12 -15.13 -23.16 6.67
C HIS A 12 -14.88 -22.98 5.15
N ARG A 13 -15.94 -22.79 4.36
CA ARG A 13 -15.82 -22.51 2.91
C ARG A 13 -15.09 -21.20 2.61
N LYS A 14 -15.37 -20.14 3.36
CA LYS A 14 -14.65 -18.87 3.25
C LYS A 14 -13.17 -19.01 3.65
N GLU A 15 -12.84 -19.84 4.66
CA GLU A 15 -11.45 -20.10 5.06
C GLU A 15 -10.71 -20.80 3.93
N ALA A 16 -11.27 -21.89 3.44
CA ALA A 16 -10.74 -22.66 2.33
C ALA A 16 -10.52 -21.80 1.06
N PHE A 17 -11.41 -20.82 0.83
CA PHE A 17 -11.35 -19.93 -0.32
C PHE A 17 -10.17 -18.95 -0.29
N VAL A 18 -9.66 -18.60 0.90
CA VAL A 18 -8.54 -17.65 1.07
C VAL A 18 -7.21 -18.33 1.45
N THR A 19 -7.21 -19.65 1.65
CA THR A 19 -6.01 -20.46 1.95
C THR A 19 -5.37 -21.09 0.72
N GLY A 20 -4.10 -21.49 0.84
CA GLY A 20 -3.39 -22.34 -0.13
C GLY A 20 -2.86 -21.63 -1.38
N HIS A 21 -2.87 -20.30 -1.42
CA HIS A 21 -2.44 -19.53 -2.60
C HIS A 21 -0.91 -19.39 -2.67
N SER A 22 -0.34 -19.61 -3.85
CA SER A 22 1.10 -19.46 -4.15
C SER A 22 1.50 -18.07 -4.65
N GLY A 23 0.51 -17.20 -4.87
CA GLY A 23 0.71 -15.80 -5.26
C GLY A 23 0.69 -15.58 -6.76
N SER A 24 1.32 -14.48 -7.20
CA SER A 24 1.36 -14.07 -8.60
C SER A 24 2.78 -13.89 -9.09
N SER A 25 2.94 -13.75 -10.41
CA SER A 25 4.22 -13.34 -10.97
C SER A 25 4.52 -11.86 -10.65
N ILE A 26 5.79 -11.48 -10.72
CA ILE A 26 6.22 -10.07 -10.63
C ILE A 26 5.59 -9.24 -11.77
N ALA A 27 5.36 -9.86 -12.93
CA ALA A 27 4.71 -9.23 -14.08
C ALA A 27 3.26 -8.86 -13.77
N ASP A 28 2.49 -9.74 -13.11
CA ASP A 28 1.11 -9.43 -12.72
C ASP A 28 1.05 -8.22 -11.79
N LEU A 29 1.97 -8.12 -10.82
CA LEU A 29 2.06 -6.98 -9.91
C LEU A 29 2.34 -5.68 -10.67
N ARG A 30 3.34 -5.73 -11.55
CA ARG A 30 3.71 -4.60 -12.42
C ARG A 30 2.50 -4.14 -13.22
N ASP A 31 1.76 -5.04 -13.84
CA ASP A 31 0.66 -4.71 -14.73
C ASP A 31 -0.50 -4.02 -14.00
N VAL A 32 -0.85 -4.48 -12.79
CA VAL A 32 -1.85 -3.81 -11.93
C VAL A 32 -1.41 -2.39 -11.57
N THR A 33 -0.12 -2.16 -11.27
CA THR A 33 0.36 -0.82 -10.97
C THR A 33 0.43 0.10 -12.18
N LEU A 34 0.85 -0.43 -13.33
CA LEU A 34 0.86 0.31 -14.60
C LEU A 34 -0.55 0.74 -14.99
N ALA A 35 -1.56 -0.10 -14.76
CA ALA A 35 -2.95 0.30 -14.92
C ALA A 35 -3.30 1.56 -14.12
N GLY A 36 -2.95 1.62 -12.83
CA GLY A 36 -3.16 2.80 -12.00
C GLY A 36 -2.40 4.05 -12.49
N ILE A 37 -1.16 3.87 -12.91
CA ILE A 37 -0.30 4.92 -13.46
C ILE A 37 -0.90 5.48 -14.76
N PHE A 38 -1.34 4.63 -15.69
CA PHE A 38 -1.95 5.05 -16.96
C PHE A 38 -3.33 5.67 -16.77
N SER A 39 -4.14 5.16 -15.83
CA SER A 39 -5.39 5.81 -15.43
C SER A 39 -5.18 7.25 -14.99
N ASN A 40 -4.18 7.50 -14.13
CA ASN A 40 -3.85 8.85 -13.69
C ASN A 40 -3.24 9.70 -14.82
N ALA A 41 -2.43 9.11 -15.71
CA ALA A 41 -1.90 9.78 -16.89
C ALA A 41 -3.04 10.24 -17.83
N ALA A 42 -4.05 9.39 -18.04
CA ALA A 42 -5.24 9.70 -18.82
C ALA A 42 -6.02 10.86 -18.18
N TRP A 43 -6.19 10.86 -16.86
CA TRP A 43 -6.83 11.97 -16.13
C TRP A 43 -6.05 13.28 -16.32
N ILE A 44 -4.72 13.24 -16.17
CA ILE A 44 -3.84 14.41 -16.38
C ILE A 44 -3.98 14.94 -17.80
N TYR A 45 -4.03 14.07 -18.81
CA TYR A 45 -4.20 14.46 -20.21
C TYR A 45 -5.53 15.18 -20.45
N VAL A 46 -6.66 14.63 -19.96
CA VAL A 46 -7.98 15.26 -20.09
C VAL A 46 -7.99 16.65 -19.45
N VAL A 47 -7.52 16.75 -18.21
CA VAL A 47 -7.53 18.03 -17.46
C VAL A 47 -6.54 19.05 -18.05
N SER A 48 -5.46 18.60 -18.68
CA SER A 48 -4.51 19.48 -19.35
C SER A 48 -5.09 20.11 -20.62
N ASN A 49 -5.92 19.37 -21.35
CA ASN A 49 -6.58 19.86 -22.56
C ASN A 49 -7.90 20.59 -22.28
N ASN A 50 -8.61 20.20 -21.22
CA ASN A 50 -9.90 20.77 -20.83
C ASN A 50 -9.91 21.09 -19.32
N PRO A 51 -9.41 22.27 -18.91
CA PRO A 51 -9.30 22.65 -17.49
C PRO A 51 -10.61 22.60 -16.70
N SER A 52 -11.77 22.74 -17.36
CA SER A 52 -13.10 22.66 -16.74
C SER A 52 -13.35 21.32 -16.03
N TYR A 53 -12.72 20.24 -16.48
CA TYR A 53 -12.85 18.92 -15.85
C TYR A 53 -11.93 18.71 -14.65
N ARG A 54 -11.07 19.67 -14.28
CA ARG A 54 -10.15 19.57 -13.13
C ARG A 54 -10.87 19.16 -11.84
N ASP A 55 -12.09 19.64 -11.68
CA ASP A 55 -12.91 19.48 -10.49
C ASP A 55 -14.01 18.41 -10.65
N SER A 56 -14.03 17.71 -11.78
CA SER A 56 -15.02 16.66 -12.06
C SER A 56 -14.77 15.43 -11.20
N PHE A 57 -15.69 15.20 -10.25
CA PHE A 57 -15.70 14.00 -9.41
C PHE A 57 -15.79 12.72 -10.24
N TRP A 58 -16.69 12.69 -11.22
CA TRP A 58 -16.94 11.50 -12.02
C TRP A 58 -15.76 11.13 -12.91
N LEU A 59 -15.05 12.11 -13.47
CA LEU A 59 -13.84 11.84 -14.25
C LEU A 59 -12.75 11.22 -13.37
N ASP A 60 -12.54 11.79 -12.18
CA ASP A 60 -11.59 11.27 -11.19
C ASP A 60 -11.99 9.84 -10.76
N PHE A 61 -13.25 9.63 -10.39
CA PHE A 61 -13.77 8.34 -9.96
C PHE A 61 -13.66 7.26 -11.05
N LEU A 62 -14.09 7.55 -12.28
CA LEU A 62 -14.05 6.58 -13.38
C LEU A 62 -12.63 6.19 -13.79
N LEU A 63 -11.70 7.15 -13.88
CA LEU A 63 -10.33 6.83 -14.29
C LEU A 63 -9.54 6.21 -13.15
N ASN A 64 -9.53 6.84 -11.97
CA ASN A 64 -8.61 6.50 -10.89
C ASN A 64 -9.15 5.45 -9.92
N TRP A 65 -10.46 5.41 -9.65
CA TRP A 65 -11.04 4.41 -8.74
C TRP A 65 -11.51 3.19 -9.50
N MET A 66 -12.34 3.40 -10.53
CA MET A 66 -12.86 2.30 -11.34
C MET A 66 -11.76 1.65 -12.18
N GLY A 67 -10.78 2.41 -12.68
CA GLY A 67 -9.61 1.83 -13.37
C GLY A 67 -8.82 0.85 -12.50
N LEU A 68 -8.60 1.20 -11.21
CA LEU A 68 -7.98 0.32 -10.23
C LEU A 68 -8.87 -0.87 -9.84
N LEU A 69 -10.18 -0.65 -9.66
CA LEU A 69 -11.11 -1.74 -9.36
C LEU A 69 -11.13 -2.77 -10.50
N CYS A 70 -11.26 -2.29 -11.73
CA CYS A 70 -11.26 -3.12 -12.93
C CYS A 70 -9.95 -3.90 -13.11
N SER A 71 -8.80 -3.31 -12.75
CA SER A 71 -7.49 -3.97 -12.92
C SER A 71 -7.29 -5.15 -11.97
N VAL A 72 -8.00 -5.19 -10.84
CA VAL A 72 -7.96 -6.31 -9.87
C VAL A 72 -9.20 -7.20 -9.90
N THR A 73 -10.12 -6.98 -10.82
CA THR A 73 -11.36 -7.78 -10.96
C THR A 73 -11.54 -8.24 -12.41
N VAL A 74 -12.35 -7.53 -13.20
CA VAL A 74 -12.75 -7.89 -14.57
C VAL A 74 -11.54 -8.12 -15.49
N PHE A 75 -10.49 -7.31 -15.34
CA PHE A 75 -9.26 -7.41 -16.12
C PHE A 75 -8.11 -8.00 -15.32
N GLY A 76 -8.39 -8.68 -14.21
CA GLY A 76 -7.34 -9.24 -13.36
C GLY A 76 -6.45 -10.29 -14.05
N GLU A 77 -6.91 -10.89 -15.15
CA GLU A 77 -6.05 -11.74 -15.98
C GLU A 77 -5.15 -10.95 -16.94
N ASN A 78 -5.58 -9.75 -17.34
CA ASN A 78 -4.81 -8.87 -18.23
C ASN A 78 -4.91 -7.42 -17.75
N PRO A 79 -4.28 -7.06 -16.61
CA PRO A 79 -4.52 -5.77 -15.96
C PRO A 79 -4.10 -4.59 -16.83
N PHE A 80 -3.09 -4.79 -17.70
CA PHE A 80 -2.62 -3.77 -18.62
C PHE A 80 -3.71 -3.27 -19.58
N LEU A 81 -4.72 -4.11 -19.88
CA LEU A 81 -5.86 -3.71 -20.70
C LEU A 81 -6.66 -2.56 -20.08
N THR A 82 -6.75 -2.44 -18.74
CA THR A 82 -7.49 -1.32 -18.15
C THR A 82 -6.79 0.01 -18.41
N GLY A 83 -5.45 0.03 -18.30
CA GLY A 83 -4.63 1.19 -18.59
C GLY A 83 -4.72 1.59 -20.07
N ILE A 84 -4.60 0.62 -20.99
CA ILE A 84 -4.75 0.87 -22.43
C ILE A 84 -6.15 1.40 -22.73
N LEU A 85 -7.21 0.75 -22.22
CA LEU A 85 -8.59 1.13 -22.50
C LEU A 85 -8.90 2.52 -21.95
N GLY A 86 -8.40 2.85 -20.76
CA GLY A 86 -8.52 4.20 -20.19
C GLY A 86 -7.79 5.24 -21.04
N LEU A 87 -6.55 4.96 -21.45
CA LEU A 87 -5.76 5.87 -22.29
C LEU A 87 -6.38 6.03 -23.68
N SER A 88 -6.82 4.94 -24.32
CA SER A 88 -7.39 4.95 -25.66
C SER A 88 -8.75 5.67 -25.68
N ALA A 89 -9.61 5.43 -24.69
CA ALA A 89 -10.87 6.15 -24.55
C ALA A 89 -10.64 7.66 -24.38
N VAL A 90 -9.62 8.05 -23.62
CA VAL A 90 -9.26 9.45 -23.42
C VAL A 90 -8.65 10.08 -24.66
N LEU A 91 -7.79 9.38 -25.40
CA LEU A 91 -7.23 9.86 -26.66
C LEU A 91 -8.32 10.04 -27.73
N LEU A 92 -9.27 9.11 -27.81
CA LEU A 92 -10.45 9.24 -28.67
C LEU A 92 -11.31 10.46 -28.28
N PHE A 93 -11.56 10.65 -26.98
CA PHE A 93 -12.29 11.83 -26.49
C PHE A 93 -11.54 13.15 -26.80
N GLY A 94 -10.21 13.16 -26.66
CA GLY A 94 -9.36 14.30 -27.01
C GLY A 94 -9.38 14.63 -28.51
N CYS A 95 -9.46 13.63 -29.38
CA CYS A 95 -9.62 13.83 -30.82
C CYS A 95 -10.98 14.45 -31.18
N ILE A 96 -12.04 14.07 -30.47
CA ILE A 96 -13.41 14.61 -30.69
C ILE A 96 -13.54 16.03 -30.11
N SER A 97 -12.88 16.31 -28.99
CA SER A 97 -12.99 17.57 -28.25
C SER A 97 -12.17 18.74 -28.83
N LYS A 98 -11.69 18.67 -30.09
CA LYS A 98 -10.81 19.66 -30.76
C LYS A 98 -11.39 21.09 -30.92
N GLY A 99 -12.56 21.40 -30.33
CA GLY A 99 -13.24 22.69 -30.42
C GLY A 99 -13.10 23.66 -29.24
N SER A 100 -12.41 23.29 -28.15
CA SER A 100 -12.34 24.18 -26.97
C SER A 100 -11.16 25.16 -27.08
N LYS A 101 -11.45 26.46 -27.21
CA LYS A 101 -10.45 27.54 -27.13
C LYS A 101 -9.66 27.40 -25.83
N ARG A 102 -8.32 27.42 -25.91
CA ARG A 102 -7.43 27.54 -24.75
C ARG A 102 -7.75 28.84 -24.01
N GLU A 103 -8.63 28.78 -23.01
CA GLU A 103 -8.73 29.86 -22.04
C GLU A 103 -7.51 29.82 -21.13
N THR A 104 -6.71 30.89 -21.20
CA THR A 104 -5.66 31.22 -20.26
C THR A 104 -6.32 31.56 -18.91
N ILE A 105 -6.65 30.55 -18.12
CA ILE A 105 -7.10 30.75 -16.74
C ILE A 105 -5.93 31.32 -15.94
N LYS A 106 -6.15 32.53 -15.40
CA LYS A 106 -5.24 33.26 -14.52
C LYS A 106 -4.73 32.38 -13.38
N GLU A 107 -3.44 32.55 -13.12
CA GLU A 107 -2.67 31.87 -12.09
C GLU A 107 -3.39 31.90 -10.74
N THR A 108 -3.90 30.76 -10.33
CA THR A 108 -4.42 30.56 -8.97
C THR A 108 -3.44 29.67 -8.22
N VAL A 109 -2.68 30.35 -7.36
CA VAL A 109 -2.05 29.91 -6.12
C VAL A 109 -1.19 28.66 -6.25
N MET A 110 0.14 28.87 -6.24
CA MET A 110 1.11 27.90 -5.74
C MET A 110 0.54 27.31 -4.46
N ASP A 111 0.28 26.00 -4.44
CA ASP A 111 -0.05 25.28 -3.22
C ASP A 111 1.15 25.41 -2.27
N ASN A 112 1.07 26.42 -1.42
CA ASN A 112 2.01 26.71 -0.35
C ASN A 112 2.03 25.51 0.58
N GLY A 113 3.10 24.73 0.55
CA GLY A 113 3.58 24.03 1.73
C GLY A 113 3.70 22.51 1.62
N ASN A 114 4.91 22.07 1.30
CA ASN A 114 5.57 20.90 1.87
C ASN A 114 5.12 19.47 1.46
N GLN A 115 4.37 19.23 0.39
CA GLN A 115 4.14 17.85 -0.11
C GLN A 115 4.26 17.75 -1.63
N SER A 116 5.02 16.77 -2.11
CA SER A 116 5.18 16.48 -3.55
C SER A 116 3.88 15.92 -4.15
N ALA A 117 3.55 16.37 -5.36
CA ALA A 117 2.40 15.87 -6.12
C ALA A 117 2.56 14.37 -6.42
N THR A 118 3.77 13.94 -6.80
CA THR A 118 4.14 12.53 -6.99
C THR A 118 3.87 11.70 -5.74
N LEU A 119 4.31 12.16 -4.56
CA LEU A 119 4.03 11.45 -3.31
C LEU A 119 2.53 11.35 -3.00
N THR A 120 1.75 12.38 -3.37
CA THR A 120 0.30 12.38 -3.16
C THR A 120 -0.37 11.35 -4.05
N VAL A 121 0.02 11.27 -5.33
CA VAL A 121 -0.49 10.27 -6.28
C VAL A 121 -0.12 8.86 -5.82
N TYR A 122 1.18 8.60 -5.61
CA TYR A 122 1.70 7.30 -5.16
C TYR A 122 0.97 6.78 -3.92
N ARG A 123 0.85 7.62 -2.88
CA ARG A 123 0.19 7.24 -1.61
C ARG A 123 -1.29 6.97 -1.80
N SER A 124 -1.97 7.80 -2.59
CA SER A 124 -3.41 7.66 -2.81
C SER A 124 -3.74 6.41 -3.60
N THR A 125 -3.02 6.15 -4.69
CA THR A 125 -3.17 4.93 -5.51
C THR A 125 -2.99 3.69 -4.65
N MET A 126 -1.93 3.64 -3.84
CA MET A 126 -1.69 2.51 -2.91
C MET A 126 -2.82 2.33 -1.90
N LEU A 127 -3.32 3.41 -1.28
CA LEU A 127 -4.38 3.35 -0.28
C LEU A 127 -5.74 2.95 -0.88
N ILE A 128 -6.07 3.45 -2.07
CA ILE A 128 -7.29 3.11 -2.79
C ILE A 128 -7.25 1.64 -3.21
N LEU A 129 -6.16 1.22 -3.84
CA LEU A 129 -5.98 -0.17 -4.26
C LEU A 129 -6.05 -1.14 -3.09
N THR A 130 -5.38 -0.82 -1.97
CA THR A 130 -5.46 -1.60 -0.74
C THR A 130 -6.91 -1.67 -0.23
N SER A 131 -7.61 -0.54 -0.22
CA SER A 131 -8.99 -0.48 0.27
C SER A 131 -9.96 -1.29 -0.59
N ILE A 132 -9.77 -1.30 -1.90
CA ILE A 132 -10.53 -2.14 -2.82
C ILE A 132 -10.19 -3.62 -2.60
N ALA A 133 -8.90 -3.97 -2.55
CA ALA A 133 -8.45 -5.34 -2.45
C ALA A 133 -8.91 -6.06 -1.17
N ILE A 134 -8.97 -5.36 -0.02
CA ILE A 134 -9.41 -5.98 1.24
C ILE A 134 -10.86 -6.46 1.22
N LEU A 135 -11.72 -5.89 0.38
CA LEU A 135 -13.09 -6.38 0.20
C LEU A 135 -13.21 -7.27 -1.05
N ALA A 136 -12.50 -6.92 -2.14
CA ALA A 136 -12.56 -7.68 -3.38
C ALA A 136 -12.11 -9.13 -3.21
N VAL A 137 -11.12 -9.40 -2.35
CA VAL A 137 -10.63 -10.75 -2.06
C VAL A 137 -11.72 -11.71 -1.60
N ASP A 138 -12.79 -11.23 -0.96
CA ASP A 138 -13.88 -12.07 -0.47
C ASP A 138 -14.85 -12.50 -1.58
N PHE A 139 -14.71 -11.95 -2.79
CA PHE A 139 -15.53 -12.30 -3.96
C PHE A 139 -14.77 -13.20 -4.95
N PRO A 140 -15.45 -14.19 -5.59
CA PRO A 140 -14.87 -15.00 -6.66
C PRO A 140 -14.28 -14.22 -7.84
N ILE A 141 -14.78 -13.01 -8.10
CA ILE A 141 -14.31 -12.18 -9.21
C ILE A 141 -12.87 -11.68 -9.03
N PHE A 142 -12.36 -11.63 -7.80
CA PHE A 142 -10.97 -11.24 -7.56
C PHE A 142 -10.06 -12.45 -7.82
N PRO A 143 -9.09 -12.35 -8.75
CA PRO A 143 -8.20 -13.47 -9.06
C PRO A 143 -7.43 -13.94 -7.84
N ARG A 144 -7.41 -15.26 -7.62
CA ARG A 144 -6.75 -15.86 -6.45
C ARG A 144 -5.24 -15.65 -6.42
N LYS A 145 -4.60 -15.46 -7.58
CA LYS A 145 -3.19 -15.06 -7.68
C LYS A 145 -2.86 -13.76 -6.92
N TYR A 146 -3.84 -12.88 -6.72
CA TYR A 146 -3.67 -11.63 -5.98
C TYR A 146 -3.92 -11.76 -4.47
N ALA A 147 -4.48 -12.87 -4.01
CA ALA A 147 -4.71 -13.13 -2.59
C ALA A 147 -3.38 -13.38 -1.86
N LYS A 148 -3.36 -13.18 -0.54
CA LYS A 148 -2.14 -13.34 0.26
C LYS A 148 -1.56 -14.74 0.12
N VAL A 149 -0.24 -14.82 0.02
CA VAL A 149 0.49 -16.08 0.07
C VAL A 149 0.68 -16.53 1.52
N GLU A 150 0.64 -17.84 1.76
CA GLU A 150 0.78 -18.41 3.11
C GLU A 150 2.21 -18.28 3.65
N THR A 151 3.18 -18.86 2.96
CA THR A 151 4.58 -18.90 3.44
C THR A 151 5.57 -18.40 2.39
N TRP A 152 5.56 -18.97 1.19
CA TRP A 152 6.56 -18.70 0.15
C TRP A 152 5.92 -18.22 -1.14
N GLY A 153 6.40 -17.09 -1.64
CA GLY A 153 5.84 -16.38 -2.78
C GLY A 153 5.38 -14.97 -2.41
N ILE A 154 4.84 -14.27 -3.40
CA ILE A 154 4.36 -12.90 -3.25
C ILE A 154 3.12 -12.68 -4.11
N SER A 155 2.17 -11.92 -3.58
CA SER A 155 1.01 -11.44 -4.32
C SER A 155 0.80 -9.93 -4.17
N LEU A 156 -0.25 -9.42 -4.82
CA LEU A 156 -0.63 -8.02 -4.74
C LEU A 156 -0.98 -7.60 -3.30
N MET A 157 -1.71 -8.46 -2.58
CA MET A 157 -2.04 -8.18 -1.19
C MET A 157 -0.81 -8.23 -0.28
N ASP A 158 0.18 -9.07 -0.59
CA ASP A 158 1.42 -9.15 0.20
C ASP A 158 2.29 -7.90 0.04
N LEU A 159 2.30 -7.32 -1.16
CA LEU A 159 3.00 -6.07 -1.47
C LEU A 159 2.39 -4.87 -0.71
N GLY A 160 1.07 -4.85 -0.48
CA GLY A 160 0.37 -3.70 0.10
C GLY A 160 0.91 -3.31 1.49
N VAL A 161 1.18 -4.30 2.33
CA VAL A 161 1.72 -4.12 3.70
C VAL A 161 3.12 -3.49 3.64
N GLY A 162 4.01 -4.05 2.83
CA GLY A 162 5.37 -3.52 2.65
C GLY A 162 5.38 -2.12 2.04
N SER A 163 4.53 -1.87 1.04
CA SER A 163 4.38 -0.53 0.43
C SER A 163 3.87 0.50 1.44
N PHE A 164 2.96 0.12 2.33
CA PHE A 164 2.49 0.99 3.40
C PHE A 164 3.61 1.36 4.38
N VAL A 165 4.44 0.38 4.77
CA VAL A 165 5.61 0.60 5.62
C VAL A 165 6.64 1.51 4.95
N PHE A 166 6.96 1.25 3.67
CA PHE A 166 7.87 2.06 2.87
C PHE A 166 7.37 3.51 2.76
N SER A 167 6.09 3.67 2.46
CA SER A 167 5.42 4.96 2.33
C SER A 167 5.42 5.76 3.65
N ASN A 168 5.20 5.09 4.78
CA ASN A 168 5.35 5.71 6.10
C ASN A 168 6.78 6.12 6.39
N GLY A 169 7.76 5.31 5.96
CA GLY A 169 9.18 5.66 5.97
C GLY A 169 9.44 7.00 5.27
N ILE A 170 8.94 7.18 4.04
CA ILE A 170 9.08 8.44 3.27
C ILE A 170 8.55 9.62 4.08
N ILE A 171 7.29 9.55 4.55
CA ILE A 171 6.65 10.66 5.27
C ILE A 171 7.34 10.94 6.60
N SER A 172 7.90 9.92 7.25
CA SER A 172 8.61 10.10 8.51
C SER A 172 9.84 11.02 8.38
N TYR A 173 10.47 11.07 7.20
CA TYR A 173 11.58 11.99 6.93
C TYR A 173 11.18 13.46 7.13
N LYS A 174 9.95 13.83 6.77
CA LYS A 174 9.44 15.20 6.98
C LYS A 174 9.48 15.58 8.46
N ARG A 175 9.13 14.64 9.35
CA ARG A 175 9.18 14.84 10.82
C ARG A 175 10.60 15.00 11.33
N LEU A 176 11.55 14.27 10.76
CA LEU A 176 12.96 14.38 11.11
C LEU A 176 13.56 15.73 10.69
N LYS A 177 13.21 16.20 9.48
CA LYS A 177 13.66 17.50 8.97
C LYS A 177 13.05 18.68 9.73
N SER A 178 11.75 18.65 10.04
CA SER A 178 11.13 19.67 10.91
C SER A 178 11.63 19.57 12.36
N GLY A 179 12.17 18.40 12.72
CA GLY A 179 12.64 18.09 14.07
C GLY A 179 13.93 18.78 14.48
N THR A 180 14.57 19.59 13.64
CA THR A 180 15.71 20.42 14.10
C THR A 180 15.28 21.49 15.10
N GLU A 181 13.99 21.87 15.11
CA GLU A 181 13.46 22.88 16.04
C GLU A 181 12.71 22.29 17.24
N LEU A 182 12.34 21.00 17.20
CA LEU A 182 11.58 20.35 18.28
C LEU A 182 12.52 19.72 19.31
N SER A 183 12.23 19.99 20.60
CA SER A 183 12.86 19.28 21.72
C SER A 183 12.76 17.77 21.56
N LYS A 184 13.82 17.02 21.92
CA LYS A 184 13.87 15.55 21.85
C LYS A 184 12.64 14.90 22.52
N TRP A 185 12.18 15.47 23.62
CA TRP A 185 10.98 15.04 24.34
C TRP A 185 9.69 15.19 23.54
N ALA A 186 9.57 16.25 22.75
CA ALA A 186 8.40 16.44 21.88
C ALA A 186 8.34 15.36 20.80
N LYS A 187 9.49 14.94 20.25
CA LYS A 187 9.58 13.83 19.30
C LYS A 187 9.15 12.51 19.92
N ILE A 188 9.69 12.20 21.10
CA ILE A 188 9.32 10.98 21.85
C ILE A 188 7.81 10.98 22.14
N LYS A 189 7.27 12.09 22.64
CA LYS A 189 5.83 12.22 22.91
C LYS A 189 4.98 12.05 21.65
N GLN A 190 5.42 12.58 20.51
CA GLN A 190 4.73 12.41 19.25
C GLN A 190 4.79 10.95 18.76
N SER A 191 5.95 10.31 18.81
CA SER A 191 6.11 8.88 18.48
C SER A 191 5.23 8.01 19.38
N LEU A 192 5.24 8.26 20.69
CA LEU A 192 4.38 7.56 21.65
C LEU A 192 2.89 7.77 21.33
N ARG A 193 2.46 8.99 20.99
CA ARG A 193 1.06 9.23 20.59
C ARG A 193 0.69 8.43 19.35
N SER A 194 1.55 8.40 18.34
CA SER A 194 1.32 7.64 17.11
C SER A 194 1.26 6.13 17.40
N THR A 195 2.18 5.63 18.22
CA THR A 195 2.20 4.24 18.70
C THR A 195 0.92 3.89 19.45
N VAL A 196 0.48 4.72 20.40
CA VAL A 196 -0.74 4.47 21.18
C VAL A 196 -1.96 4.35 20.27
N VAL A 197 -2.12 5.23 19.30
CA VAL A 197 -3.23 5.15 18.33
C VAL A 197 -3.17 3.82 17.57
N LEU A 198 -1.99 3.43 17.06
CA LEU A 198 -1.84 2.17 16.32
C LEU A 198 -2.07 0.94 17.19
N VAL A 199 -1.64 0.96 18.46
CA VAL A 199 -1.89 -0.12 19.43
C VAL A 199 -3.39 -0.24 19.71
N VAL A 200 -4.09 0.88 19.93
CA VAL A 200 -5.55 0.87 20.12
C VAL A 200 -6.26 0.29 18.90
N LEU A 201 -5.84 0.64 17.69
CA LEU A 201 -6.38 0.06 16.46
C LEU A 201 -6.07 -1.44 16.34
N GLY A 202 -4.87 -1.86 16.76
CA GLY A 202 -4.50 -3.28 16.85
C GLY A 202 -5.42 -4.05 17.78
N PHE A 203 -5.76 -3.49 18.95
CA PHE A 203 -6.73 -4.08 19.87
C PHE A 203 -8.15 -4.07 19.31
N ILE A 204 -8.61 -2.96 18.72
CA ILE A 204 -9.94 -2.90 18.09
C ILE A 204 -10.07 -3.99 17.03
N ARG A 205 -9.05 -4.19 16.19
CA ARG A 205 -9.04 -5.28 15.20
C ARG A 205 -9.09 -6.64 15.88
N LEU A 206 -8.23 -6.89 16.86
CA LEU A 206 -8.17 -8.17 17.58
C LEU A 206 -9.52 -8.51 18.23
N PHE A 207 -10.12 -7.56 18.94
CA PHE A 207 -11.41 -7.75 19.59
C PHE A 207 -12.55 -7.88 18.58
N SER A 208 -12.56 -7.06 17.53
CA SER A 208 -13.57 -7.15 16.47
C SER A 208 -13.54 -8.53 15.82
N VAL A 209 -12.37 -9.02 15.42
CA VAL A 209 -12.28 -10.31 14.75
C VAL A 209 -12.70 -11.45 15.67
N LYS A 210 -12.23 -11.45 16.93
CA LYS A 210 -12.62 -12.46 17.91
C LYS A 210 -14.12 -12.41 18.25
N ALA A 211 -14.70 -11.22 18.36
CA ALA A 211 -16.13 -11.06 18.62
C ALA A 211 -16.99 -11.52 17.43
N VAL A 212 -16.49 -11.35 16.20
CA VAL A 212 -17.18 -11.70 14.96
C VAL A 212 -16.94 -13.17 14.56
N ASN A 213 -16.10 -13.91 15.28
CA ASN A 213 -15.63 -15.24 14.86
C ASN A 213 -15.10 -15.23 13.42
N TYR A 214 -14.53 -14.09 12.98
CA TYR A 214 -13.92 -14.00 11.66
C TYR A 214 -12.66 -14.89 11.60
N GLN A 215 -12.27 -15.21 10.39
CA GLN A 215 -11.27 -16.20 10.08
C GLN A 215 -9.88 -15.57 10.21
N GLU A 216 -9.09 -16.02 11.19
CA GLU A 216 -7.70 -15.60 11.33
C GLU A 216 -6.77 -16.77 11.10
N HIS A 217 -5.95 -16.67 10.06
CA HIS A 217 -4.82 -17.56 9.91
C HIS A 217 -3.74 -17.12 10.90
N ALA A 218 -3.58 -17.89 11.98
CA ALA A 218 -2.53 -17.64 12.98
C ALA A 218 -1.11 -17.63 12.36
N THR A 219 -0.96 -18.24 11.18
CA THR A 219 0.28 -18.22 10.38
C THR A 219 0.61 -16.85 9.77
N GLU A 220 -0.33 -15.89 9.73
CA GLU A 220 -0.09 -14.58 9.12
C GLU A 220 0.80 -13.68 10.00
N TYR A 221 0.41 -13.52 11.26
CA TYR A 221 1.10 -12.68 12.24
C TYR A 221 1.21 -13.34 13.63
N GLY A 222 0.34 -14.29 13.93
CA GLY A 222 0.17 -14.84 15.26
C GLY A 222 -1.30 -14.99 15.64
N ILE A 223 -1.55 -15.51 16.85
CA ILE A 223 -2.90 -15.65 17.42
C ILE A 223 -3.46 -14.30 17.88
N HIS A 224 -2.61 -13.45 18.44
CA HIS A 224 -2.99 -12.17 19.04
C HIS A 224 -2.42 -10.98 18.28
N TRP A 225 -1.46 -11.23 17.40
CA TRP A 225 -0.74 -10.21 16.67
C TRP A 225 -1.41 -9.89 15.34
N ASN A 226 -1.32 -8.64 14.92
CA ASN A 226 -1.76 -8.19 13.62
C ASN A 226 -0.87 -7.04 13.14
N PHE A 227 -1.04 -6.66 11.88
CA PHE A 227 -0.21 -5.64 11.24
C PHE A 227 -0.15 -4.30 12.00
N PHE A 228 -1.20 -3.87 12.68
CA PHE A 228 -1.19 -2.60 13.42
C PHE A 228 -0.20 -2.65 14.59
N PHE A 229 -0.04 -3.79 15.25
CA PHE A 229 0.98 -3.96 16.30
C PHE A 229 2.38 -3.87 15.71
N THR A 230 2.67 -4.55 14.60
CA THR A 230 3.95 -4.42 13.89
C THR A 230 4.22 -2.97 13.47
N LEU A 231 3.21 -2.25 12.95
CA LEU A 231 3.34 -0.82 12.62
C LEU A 231 3.60 0.05 13.84
N SER A 232 2.98 -0.25 14.99
CA SER A 232 3.12 0.54 16.21
C SER A 232 4.54 0.50 16.79
N LEU A 233 5.27 -0.59 16.54
CA LEU A 233 6.66 -0.78 16.95
C LEU A 233 7.64 0.05 16.11
N LEU A 234 7.29 0.37 14.85
CA LEU A 234 8.20 1.11 13.96
C LEU A 234 8.56 2.50 14.53
N PRO A 235 7.60 3.39 14.91
CA PRO A 235 7.95 4.66 15.53
C PRO A 235 8.82 4.52 16.78
N LEU A 236 8.64 3.47 17.59
CA LEU A 236 9.45 3.20 18.78
C LEU A 236 10.88 2.81 18.42
N ALA A 237 11.05 1.83 17.52
CA ALA A 237 12.38 1.41 17.08
C ALA A 237 13.16 2.57 16.46
N MET A 238 12.49 3.43 15.70
CA MET A 238 13.14 4.58 15.06
C MET A 238 13.67 5.63 16.04
N ILE A 239 13.19 5.68 17.29
CA ILE A 239 13.77 6.53 18.34
C ILE A 239 15.22 6.11 18.63
N ILE A 240 15.52 4.81 18.59
CA ILE A 240 16.90 4.29 18.81
C ILE A 240 17.82 4.76 17.68
N PHE A 241 17.27 4.83 16.46
CA PHE A 241 18.01 5.29 15.29
C PHE A 241 18.20 6.80 15.22
N ASP A 242 17.54 7.58 16.09
CA ASP A 242 17.54 9.04 15.98
C ASP A 242 18.92 9.68 16.20
N PHE A 243 19.84 8.97 16.86
CA PHE A 243 21.21 9.41 17.10
C PHE A 243 22.11 9.32 15.86
N TYR A 244 21.71 8.58 14.83
CA TYR A 244 22.54 8.32 13.65
C TYR A 244 22.13 9.18 12.44
N ASN A 245 23.10 9.44 11.55
CA ASN A 245 22.82 10.07 10.27
C ASN A 245 22.00 9.14 9.35
N MET A 246 21.32 9.71 8.35
CA MET A 246 20.41 8.95 7.47
C MET A 246 21.04 7.71 6.83
N ARG A 247 22.28 7.83 6.34
CA ARG A 247 23.00 6.72 5.70
C ARG A 247 23.29 5.61 6.69
N LEU A 248 23.76 5.96 7.89
CA LEU A 248 24.10 5.00 8.93
C LEU A 248 22.86 4.30 9.48
N ARG A 249 21.71 4.99 9.60
CA ARG A 249 20.43 4.34 9.95
C ARG A 249 20.11 3.20 8.98
N PHE A 250 20.20 3.47 7.68
CA PHE A 250 19.95 2.46 6.64
C PHE A 250 20.97 1.31 6.71
N VAL A 251 22.26 1.62 6.88
CA VAL A 251 23.32 0.59 7.00
C VAL A 251 23.10 -0.30 8.21
N ILE A 252 22.78 0.25 9.38
CA ILE A 252 22.50 -0.55 10.59
C ILE A 252 21.26 -1.43 10.37
N GLY A 253 20.20 -0.88 9.79
CA GLY A 253 19.00 -1.67 9.45
C GLY A 253 19.29 -2.80 8.46
N LEU A 254 20.16 -2.54 7.47
CA LEU A 254 20.57 -3.53 6.49
C LEU A 254 21.41 -4.64 7.14
N ILE A 255 22.35 -4.29 8.01
CA ILE A 255 23.13 -5.27 8.79
C ILE A 255 22.19 -6.14 9.65
N ALA A 256 21.21 -5.54 10.33
CA ALA A 256 20.24 -6.28 11.12
C ALA A 256 19.40 -7.25 10.26
N ALA A 257 18.96 -6.81 9.08
CA ALA A 257 18.23 -7.66 8.13
C ALA A 257 19.10 -8.81 7.61
N ILE A 258 20.38 -8.57 7.32
CA ILE A 258 21.33 -9.60 6.90
C ILE A 258 21.55 -10.61 8.04
N ILE A 259 21.79 -10.16 9.27
CA ILE A 259 21.95 -11.06 10.43
C ILE A 259 20.70 -11.93 10.61
N TYR A 260 19.52 -11.33 10.54
CA TYR A 260 18.26 -12.07 10.63
C TYR A 260 18.11 -13.11 9.51
N GLU A 261 18.44 -12.76 8.26
CA GLU A 261 18.40 -13.69 7.14
C GLU A 261 19.42 -14.82 7.30
N LEU A 262 20.64 -14.51 7.76
CA LEU A 262 21.65 -15.53 8.08
C LEU A 262 21.16 -16.48 9.17
N CYS A 263 20.42 -15.98 10.17
CA CYS A 263 19.76 -16.83 11.16
C CYS A 263 18.72 -17.76 10.55
N LEU A 264 17.90 -17.26 9.61
CA LEU A 264 16.92 -18.09 8.89
C LEU A 264 17.58 -19.20 8.05
N ILE A 265 18.73 -18.93 7.44
CA ILE A 265 19.42 -19.86 6.54
C ILE A 265 20.25 -20.88 7.33
N TYR A 266 21.09 -20.43 8.27
CA TYR A 266 22.12 -21.25 8.90
C TYR A 266 21.69 -21.88 10.22
N HIS A 267 20.54 -21.49 10.78
CA HIS A 267 19.96 -22.12 11.97
C HIS A 267 18.61 -22.76 11.64
N PRO A 268 18.58 -24.00 11.14
CA PRO A 268 17.34 -24.70 10.79
C PRO A 268 16.35 -24.79 11.95
N THR A 269 16.84 -24.87 13.19
CA THR A 269 16.00 -24.87 14.41
C THR A 269 15.22 -23.57 14.57
N PHE A 270 15.77 -22.44 14.12
CA PHE A 270 15.08 -21.16 14.16
C PHE A 270 13.99 -21.07 13.09
N LEU A 271 14.28 -21.50 11.86
CA LEU A 271 13.28 -21.56 10.80
C LEU A 271 12.15 -22.55 11.14
N ASP A 272 12.50 -23.73 11.68
CA ASP A 272 11.53 -24.72 12.15
C ASP A 272 10.69 -24.18 13.32
N TYR A 273 11.31 -23.46 14.27
CA TYR A 273 10.57 -22.77 15.32
C TYR A 273 9.53 -21.80 14.73
N LEU A 274 9.91 -21.00 13.74
CA LEU A 274 9.00 -20.05 13.10
C LEU A 274 7.86 -20.74 12.34
N LEU A 275 8.13 -21.87 11.69
CA LEU A 275 7.13 -22.61 10.92
C LEU A 275 6.21 -23.44 11.81
N ASN A 276 6.79 -24.29 12.66
CA ASN A 276 6.15 -25.47 13.22
C ASN A 276 6.06 -25.51 14.75
N ALA A 277 6.75 -24.61 15.48
CA ALA A 277 6.71 -24.66 16.94
C ALA A 277 5.28 -24.61 17.50
N GLU A 278 5.08 -25.25 18.64
CA GLU A 278 3.84 -25.15 19.38
C GLU A 278 3.64 -23.73 19.92
N ARG A 279 2.40 -23.27 19.99
CA ARG A 279 2.04 -21.92 20.44
C ARG A 279 1.80 -21.90 21.95
N ILE A 280 2.84 -22.21 22.72
CA ILE A 280 2.77 -22.42 24.18
C ILE A 280 2.76 -21.14 25.01
N ASP A 281 3.45 -20.10 24.54
CA ASP A 281 3.59 -18.82 25.23
C ASP A 281 3.26 -17.65 24.29
N PHE A 282 3.25 -16.42 24.81
CA PHE A 282 2.90 -15.25 24.02
C PHE A 282 3.83 -15.01 22.84
N ILE A 283 5.13 -15.31 22.98
CA ILE A 283 6.11 -15.12 21.91
C ILE A 283 5.90 -16.16 20.82
N SER A 284 5.81 -17.45 21.17
CA SER A 284 5.59 -18.56 20.25
C SER A 284 4.23 -18.46 19.55
N ALA A 285 3.22 -17.94 20.24
CA ALA A 285 1.91 -17.66 19.68
C ALA A 285 1.90 -16.53 18.64
N ASN A 286 2.88 -15.62 18.68
CA ASN A 286 2.95 -14.42 17.84
C ASN A 286 4.28 -14.27 17.08
N ARG A 287 5.04 -15.36 16.97
CA ARG A 287 6.41 -15.37 16.47
C ARG A 287 6.53 -14.77 15.08
N GLU A 288 5.58 -15.06 14.19
CA GLU A 288 5.59 -14.55 12.82
C GLU A 288 5.61 -13.02 12.79
N GLY A 289 4.69 -12.38 13.50
CA GLY A 289 4.56 -10.93 13.56
C GLY A 289 5.69 -10.24 14.32
N ILE A 290 6.25 -10.90 15.33
CA ILE A 290 7.37 -10.39 16.14
C ILE A 290 8.68 -10.44 15.34
N PHE A 291 9.04 -11.58 14.76
CA PHE A 291 10.34 -11.75 14.08
C PHE A 291 10.37 -11.07 12.71
N SER A 292 9.24 -11.00 11.99
CA SER A 292 9.14 -10.24 10.74
C SER A 292 9.35 -8.73 10.92
N PHE A 293 9.32 -8.21 12.16
CA PHE A 293 9.58 -6.81 12.46
C PHE A 293 10.92 -6.30 11.92
N VAL A 294 11.96 -7.16 11.94
CA VAL A 294 13.30 -6.81 11.42
C VAL A 294 13.24 -6.49 9.92
N GLY A 295 12.53 -7.29 9.14
CA GLY A 295 12.31 -7.04 7.70
C GLY A 295 11.52 -5.75 7.45
N TYR A 296 10.48 -5.48 8.23
CA TYR A 296 9.75 -4.21 8.12
C TYR A 296 10.60 -2.99 8.49
N CYS A 297 11.56 -3.11 9.40
CA CYS A 297 12.48 -2.02 9.74
C CYS A 297 13.33 -1.58 8.55
N ILE A 298 13.90 -2.52 7.78
CA ILE A 298 14.71 -2.15 6.61
C ILE A 298 13.86 -1.52 5.49
N ILE A 299 12.63 -2.02 5.27
CA ILE A 299 11.68 -1.39 4.33
C ILE A 299 11.37 0.05 4.74
N TYR A 300 11.10 0.28 6.03
CA TYR A 300 10.83 1.62 6.56
C TYR A 300 12.02 2.56 6.39
N LEU A 301 13.23 2.10 6.74
CA LEU A 301 14.47 2.87 6.62
C LEU A 301 14.81 3.20 5.16
N ALA A 302 14.56 2.27 4.23
CA ALA A 302 14.67 2.52 2.80
C ALA A 302 13.72 3.63 2.35
N GLY A 303 12.45 3.57 2.78
CA GLY A 303 11.47 4.63 2.54
C GLY A 303 11.93 5.99 3.09
N GLN A 304 12.51 6.00 4.29
CA GLN A 304 13.03 7.23 4.91
C GLN A 304 14.20 7.84 4.12
N GLN A 305 15.08 7.00 3.57
CA GLN A 305 16.17 7.44 2.70
C GLN A 305 15.62 8.07 1.41
N VAL A 306 14.59 7.49 0.80
CA VAL A 306 13.88 8.06 -0.36
C VAL A 306 13.17 9.36 0.02
N GLY A 307 12.60 9.46 1.22
CA GLY A 307 12.02 10.68 1.77
C GLY A 307 12.98 11.87 1.71
N SER A 308 14.28 11.64 1.95
CA SER A 308 15.30 12.69 1.87
C SER A 308 15.43 13.37 0.50
N MET A 309 15.00 12.69 -0.56
CA MET A 309 15.04 13.19 -1.93
C MET A 309 13.81 14.04 -2.28
N PHE A 310 12.67 13.79 -1.64
CA PHE A 310 11.40 14.48 -1.92
C PHE A 310 11.15 15.75 -1.10
N PHE A 311 11.74 15.86 0.09
CA PHE A 311 11.56 17.00 0.99
C PHE A 311 12.64 18.13 0.99
N PRO A 312 13.60 18.24 0.05
CA PRO A 312 14.38 19.47 -0.15
C PRO A 312 13.51 20.69 -0.47
N ILE A 313 13.97 21.90 -0.10
CA ILE A 313 13.21 23.17 -0.28
C ILE A 313 13.08 23.51 -1.77
N SER A 314 14.20 23.41 -2.50
CA SER A 314 14.27 23.54 -3.94
C SER A 314 14.54 22.16 -4.52
N ARG A 315 13.70 21.73 -5.45
CA ARG A 315 13.86 20.45 -6.16
C ARG A 315 13.63 20.66 -7.65
N ASN A 316 14.60 20.22 -8.45
CA ASN A 316 14.41 20.07 -9.88
C ASN A 316 13.75 18.70 -10.13
N PRO A 317 12.53 18.65 -10.72
CA PRO A 317 11.80 17.40 -10.92
C PRO A 317 12.57 16.40 -11.79
N MET A 318 13.35 16.87 -12.76
CA MET A 318 14.16 16.01 -13.64
C MET A 318 15.37 15.41 -12.89
N GLN A 319 16.01 16.18 -12.01
CA GLN A 319 17.11 15.64 -11.18
C GLN A 319 16.59 14.59 -10.19
N LEU A 320 15.41 14.80 -9.62
CA LEU A 320 14.76 13.80 -8.78
C LEU A 320 14.41 12.54 -9.58
N LEU A 321 13.88 12.69 -10.79
CA LEU A 321 13.60 11.56 -11.69
C LEU A 321 14.86 10.73 -11.93
N TRP A 322 15.99 11.34 -12.34
CA TRP A 322 17.22 10.60 -12.59
C TRP A 322 17.76 9.87 -11.34
N LYS A 323 17.62 10.48 -10.15
CA LYS A 323 17.95 9.81 -8.89
C LYS A 323 17.07 8.58 -8.64
N LEU A 324 15.76 8.70 -8.88
CA LEU A 324 14.80 7.59 -8.74
C LEU A 324 15.04 6.49 -9.77
N VAL A 325 15.35 6.84 -11.03
CA VAL A 325 15.73 5.89 -12.08
C VAL A 325 16.98 5.11 -11.66
N ALA A 326 18.03 5.79 -11.23
CA ALA A 326 19.26 5.15 -10.78
C ALA A 326 19.01 4.22 -9.57
N LEU A 327 18.24 4.67 -8.58
CA LEU A 327 17.88 3.84 -7.42
C LEU A 327 17.03 2.63 -7.81
N SER A 328 16.06 2.80 -8.72
CA SER A 328 15.16 1.73 -9.16
C SER A 328 15.93 0.66 -9.93
N ILE A 329 16.86 1.04 -10.81
CA ILE A 329 17.72 0.10 -11.54
C ILE A 329 18.60 -0.65 -10.55
N PHE A 330 19.26 0.07 -9.64
CA PHE A 330 20.15 -0.53 -8.65
C PHE A 330 19.43 -1.49 -7.71
N SER A 331 18.28 -1.08 -7.15
CA SER A 331 17.49 -1.93 -6.26
C SER A 331 16.92 -3.14 -7.00
N SER A 332 16.44 -2.96 -8.23
CA SER A 332 15.91 -4.07 -9.04
C SER A 332 16.99 -5.09 -9.38
N ALA A 333 18.22 -4.65 -9.65
CA ALA A 333 19.36 -5.55 -9.86
C ALA A 333 19.66 -6.37 -8.59
N ILE A 334 19.68 -5.74 -7.41
CA ILE A 334 19.85 -6.44 -6.13
C ILE A 334 18.71 -7.43 -5.89
N SER A 335 17.47 -6.99 -6.10
CA SER A 335 16.29 -7.85 -5.93
C SER A 335 16.33 -9.04 -6.89
N TYR A 336 16.77 -8.85 -8.14
CA TYR A 336 16.95 -9.92 -9.10
C TYR A 336 17.99 -10.95 -8.62
N VAL A 337 19.15 -10.48 -8.14
CA VAL A 337 20.19 -11.36 -7.59
C VAL A 337 19.66 -12.15 -6.39
N LEU A 338 18.97 -11.49 -5.45
CA LEU A 338 18.36 -12.17 -4.30
C LEU A 338 17.29 -13.18 -4.73
N LEU A 339 16.44 -12.85 -5.70
CA LEU A 339 15.38 -13.76 -6.15
C LEU A 339 15.93 -15.04 -6.83
N HIS A 340 17.05 -14.95 -7.53
CA HIS A 340 17.59 -16.08 -8.30
C HIS A 340 18.64 -16.91 -7.58
N TYR A 341 19.43 -16.30 -6.68
CA TYR A 341 20.58 -16.98 -6.06
C TYR A 341 20.41 -17.22 -4.55
N HIS A 342 19.38 -16.64 -3.92
CA HIS A 342 19.15 -16.82 -2.50
C HIS A 342 18.50 -18.19 -2.21
N PRO A 343 18.93 -18.92 -1.15
CA PRO A 343 18.43 -20.27 -0.88
C PRO A 343 16.96 -20.31 -0.42
N LEU A 344 16.48 -19.23 0.21
CA LEU A 344 15.09 -19.09 0.63
C LEU A 344 14.29 -18.29 -0.39
N GLN A 345 13.07 -18.75 -0.68
CA GLN A 345 12.10 -18.00 -1.47
C GLN A 345 11.64 -16.75 -0.72
N VAL A 346 11.00 -15.81 -1.42
CA VAL A 346 10.44 -14.62 -0.77
C VAL A 346 9.33 -15.03 0.19
N SER A 347 9.31 -14.41 1.38
CA SER A 347 8.27 -14.65 2.36
C SER A 347 7.86 -13.35 3.03
N ARG A 348 6.59 -12.96 2.87
CA ARG A 348 5.98 -11.88 3.67
C ARG A 348 5.89 -12.27 5.13
N ARG A 349 5.52 -13.52 5.44
CA ARG A 349 5.34 -14.05 6.80
C ARG A 349 6.57 -13.80 7.66
N PHE A 350 7.77 -13.97 7.08
CA PHE A 350 9.04 -13.71 7.76
C PHE A 350 9.67 -12.37 7.40
N ALA A 351 9.07 -11.61 6.48
CA ALA A 351 9.62 -10.40 5.89
C ALA A 351 11.11 -10.57 5.48
N SER A 352 11.40 -11.64 4.73
CA SER A 352 12.78 -11.99 4.33
C SER A 352 13.46 -10.86 3.56
N ILE A 353 14.79 -10.89 3.45
CA ILE A 353 15.55 -9.91 2.68
C ILE A 353 15.13 -9.91 1.20
N GLY A 354 14.76 -11.07 0.66
CA GLY A 354 14.17 -11.22 -0.68
C GLY A 354 12.86 -10.45 -0.80
N TYR A 355 11.93 -10.62 0.15
CA TYR A 355 10.68 -9.85 0.18
C TYR A 355 10.95 -8.34 0.33
N SER A 356 11.81 -7.96 1.27
CA SER A 356 12.11 -6.55 1.58
C SER A 356 12.73 -5.82 0.38
N SER A 357 13.71 -6.45 -0.29
CA SER A 357 14.34 -5.90 -1.50
C SER A 357 13.36 -5.74 -2.66
N MET A 358 12.46 -6.71 -2.82
CA MET A 358 11.42 -6.67 -3.86
C MET A 358 10.43 -5.52 -3.59
N VAL A 359 9.93 -5.39 -2.36
CA VAL A 359 9.04 -4.29 -1.96
C VAL A 359 9.70 -2.93 -2.22
N ILE A 360 10.96 -2.76 -1.81
CA ILE A 360 11.71 -1.51 -2.01
C ILE A 360 11.83 -1.19 -3.51
N SER A 361 12.25 -2.18 -4.30
CA SER A 361 12.44 -2.01 -5.74
C SER A 361 11.15 -1.66 -6.47
N PHE A 362 10.07 -2.35 -6.11
CA PHE A 362 8.77 -2.12 -6.71
C PHE A 362 8.23 -0.73 -6.39
N ASN A 363 8.35 -0.27 -5.13
CA ASN A 363 7.91 1.07 -4.74
C ASN A 363 8.76 2.18 -5.37
N LEU A 364 10.06 1.96 -5.53
CA LEU A 364 10.95 2.88 -6.27
C LEU A 364 10.54 2.99 -7.75
N LEU A 365 10.18 1.87 -8.38
CA LEU A 365 9.70 1.85 -9.75
C LEU A 365 8.41 2.64 -9.92
N ILE A 366 7.41 2.44 -9.04
CA ILE A 366 6.15 3.22 -9.06
C ILE A 366 6.46 4.71 -8.91
N LEU A 367 7.27 5.09 -7.92
CA LEU A 367 7.65 6.49 -7.69
C LEU A 367 8.35 7.11 -8.90
N THR A 368 9.15 6.33 -9.63
CA THR A 368 9.83 6.78 -10.85
C THR A 368 8.81 7.11 -11.94
N PHE A 369 7.84 6.22 -12.19
CA PHE A 369 6.78 6.46 -13.17
C PHE A 369 5.86 7.62 -12.76
N ASP A 370 5.46 7.69 -11.48
CA ASP A 370 4.66 8.80 -10.98
C ASP A 370 5.42 10.14 -11.05
N GLN A 371 6.74 10.16 -10.79
CA GLN A 371 7.56 11.37 -10.95
C GLN A 371 7.59 11.82 -12.41
N LEU A 372 7.80 10.89 -13.34
CA LEU A 372 7.82 11.16 -14.77
C LEU A 372 6.49 11.77 -15.22
N ILE A 373 5.37 11.09 -14.91
CA ILE A 373 4.05 11.47 -15.42
C ILE A 373 3.50 12.72 -14.72
N VAL A 374 3.63 12.82 -13.40
CA VAL A 374 2.99 13.89 -12.61
C VAL A 374 3.79 15.18 -12.66
N GLU A 375 5.12 15.10 -12.65
CA GLU A 375 5.98 16.29 -12.46
C GLU A 375 6.89 16.61 -13.65
N CYS A 376 7.32 15.63 -14.45
CA CYS A 376 8.22 15.89 -15.58
C CYS A 376 7.49 16.12 -16.90
N LEU A 377 6.42 15.36 -17.18
CA LEU A 377 5.65 15.48 -18.43
C LEU A 377 4.58 16.60 -18.40
N THR A 378 4.32 17.19 -17.24
CA THR A 378 3.34 18.29 -17.10
C THR A 378 4.03 19.61 -16.80
N SER A 379 3.53 20.71 -17.38
CA SER A 379 4.05 22.05 -17.07
C SER A 379 3.72 22.49 -15.64
N LYS A 380 2.62 21.97 -15.07
CA LYS A 380 2.20 22.21 -13.69
C LYS A 380 1.69 20.89 -13.11
N PRO A 381 2.24 20.41 -11.98
CA PRO A 381 1.78 19.18 -11.35
C PRO A 381 0.29 19.25 -11.03
N ARG A 382 -0.47 18.23 -11.46
CA ARG A 382 -1.91 18.12 -11.19
C ARG A 382 -2.16 16.86 -10.39
N VAL A 383 -3.05 16.98 -9.40
CA VAL A 383 -3.48 15.88 -8.54
C VAL A 383 -5.00 15.91 -8.46
N PRO A 384 -5.68 14.76 -8.64
CA PRO A 384 -7.12 14.65 -8.46
C PRO A 384 -7.58 15.01 -7.05
N LYS A 385 -8.82 15.51 -6.90
CA LYS A 385 -9.37 15.92 -5.60
C LYS A 385 -9.47 14.73 -4.65
N THR A 386 -9.92 13.57 -5.13
CA THR A 386 -10.03 12.37 -4.29
C THR A 386 -8.67 11.92 -3.79
N TYR A 387 -7.62 12.00 -4.61
CA TYR A 387 -6.25 11.68 -4.20
C TYR A 387 -5.75 12.62 -3.11
N ARG A 388 -5.93 13.94 -3.24
CA ARG A 388 -5.56 14.88 -2.16
C ARG A 388 -6.30 14.54 -0.85
N ALA A 389 -7.57 14.17 -0.94
CA ALA A 389 -8.39 13.83 0.21
C ALA A 389 -7.96 12.51 0.87
N VAL A 390 -7.72 11.47 0.08
CA VAL A 390 -7.23 10.16 0.55
C VAL A 390 -5.86 10.30 1.19
N ASN A 391 -4.91 10.98 0.54
CA ASN A 391 -3.57 11.18 1.11
C ASN A 391 -3.61 12.00 2.41
N GLY A 392 -4.50 13.00 2.49
CA GLY A 392 -4.69 13.82 3.69
C GLY A 392 -5.20 13.03 4.90
N ASN A 393 -5.98 11.98 4.66
CA ASN A 393 -6.70 11.20 5.67
C ASN A 393 -6.41 9.69 5.60
N GLY A 394 -5.23 9.29 5.12
CA GLY A 394 -4.98 7.90 4.69
C GLY A 394 -5.24 6.84 5.76
N MET A 395 -4.85 7.09 7.01
CA MET A 395 -5.16 6.19 8.13
C MET A 395 -6.66 6.04 8.35
N LEU A 396 -7.41 7.14 8.31
CA LEU A 396 -8.86 7.12 8.54
C LEU A 396 -9.59 6.41 7.40
N VAL A 397 -9.20 6.68 6.15
CA VAL A 397 -9.75 5.99 4.98
C VAL A 397 -9.50 4.48 5.09
N PHE A 398 -8.30 4.08 5.49
CA PHE A 398 -7.98 2.66 5.69
C PHE A 398 -8.80 2.03 6.82
N LEU A 399 -9.05 2.75 7.92
CA LEU A 399 -9.88 2.23 9.01
C LEU A 399 -11.34 2.06 8.61
N ILE A 400 -11.91 3.08 7.96
CA ILE A 400 -13.29 3.04 7.49
C ILE A 400 -13.47 1.94 6.45
N SER A 401 -12.50 1.78 5.56
CA SER A 401 -12.39 0.67 4.62
C SER A 401 -12.53 -0.68 5.34
N ASN A 402 -11.70 -0.98 6.36
CA ASN A 402 -11.82 -2.22 7.15
C ASN A 402 -13.19 -2.41 7.82
N VAL A 403 -13.75 -1.34 8.43
CA VAL A 403 -15.08 -1.41 9.09
C VAL A 403 -16.17 -1.71 8.06
N THR A 404 -16.16 -1.00 6.93
CA THR A 404 -17.15 -1.22 5.86
C THR A 404 -17.01 -2.56 5.17
N THR A 405 -15.80 -3.11 5.03
CA THR A 405 -15.59 -4.49 4.59
C THR A 405 -16.28 -5.48 5.53
N GLY A 406 -16.10 -5.31 6.85
CA GLY A 406 -16.80 -6.12 7.85
C GLY A 406 -18.32 -6.04 7.69
N MET A 407 -18.87 -4.82 7.54
CA MET A 407 -20.31 -4.61 7.33
C MET A 407 -20.83 -5.30 6.05
N VAL A 408 -20.09 -5.22 4.94
CA VAL A 408 -20.46 -5.89 3.68
C VAL A 408 -20.45 -7.41 3.85
N ASN A 409 -19.43 -7.97 4.51
CA ASN A 409 -19.31 -9.40 4.77
C ASN A 409 -20.41 -9.95 5.70
N PHE A 410 -20.94 -9.12 6.60
CA PHE A 410 -22.09 -9.46 7.42
C PHE A 410 -23.41 -9.41 6.66
N THR A 411 -23.53 -8.50 5.70
CA THR A 411 -24.78 -8.24 4.99
C THR A 411 -24.96 -9.17 3.80
N PHE A 412 -23.87 -9.53 3.12
CA PHE A 412 -23.89 -10.29 1.89
C PHE A 412 -23.04 -11.55 1.99
N ASN A 413 -23.56 -12.66 1.44
CA ASN A 413 -22.72 -13.82 1.14
C ASN A 413 -21.83 -13.49 -0.07
N THR A 414 -20.62 -13.01 0.21
CA THR A 414 -19.61 -12.61 -0.77
C THR A 414 -19.09 -13.78 -1.60
N LEU A 415 -18.98 -14.96 -0.99
CA LEU A 415 -18.48 -16.18 -1.63
C LEU A 415 -19.40 -16.69 -2.75
N ASP A 416 -20.72 -16.67 -2.51
CA ASP A 416 -21.72 -17.14 -3.49
C ASP A 416 -22.26 -16.00 -4.37
N SER A 417 -21.63 -14.81 -4.36
CA SER A 417 -22.07 -13.68 -5.16
C SER A 417 -21.59 -13.79 -6.61
N PRO A 418 -22.50 -13.76 -7.61
CA PRO A 418 -22.11 -13.80 -9.01
C PRO A 418 -21.36 -12.50 -9.42
N PRO A 419 -20.59 -12.52 -10.53
CA PRO A 419 -19.70 -11.41 -10.91
C PRO A 419 -20.36 -10.04 -10.99
N TYR A 420 -21.59 -9.95 -11.53
CA TYR A 420 -22.32 -8.68 -11.63
C TYR A 420 -22.68 -8.10 -10.26
N LYS A 421 -23.07 -8.96 -9.31
CA LYS A 421 -23.39 -8.57 -7.93
C LYS A 421 -22.13 -8.13 -7.20
N ALA A 422 -21.03 -8.86 -7.36
CA ALA A 422 -19.73 -8.51 -6.80
C ALA A 422 -19.27 -7.12 -7.29
N MET A 423 -19.32 -6.86 -8.61
CA MET A 423 -18.95 -5.56 -9.16
C MET A 423 -19.85 -4.43 -8.69
N ALA A 424 -21.16 -4.65 -8.57
CA ALA A 424 -22.08 -3.65 -8.03
C ALA A 424 -21.71 -3.27 -6.59
N ILE A 425 -21.49 -4.26 -5.73
CA ILE A 425 -21.10 -4.04 -4.32
C ILE A 425 -19.75 -3.31 -4.24
N LEU A 426 -18.74 -3.76 -4.99
CA LEU A 426 -17.41 -3.15 -4.99
C LEU A 426 -17.42 -1.72 -5.53
N THR A 427 -18.27 -1.42 -6.54
CA THR A 427 -18.44 -0.07 -7.08
C THR A 427 -19.09 0.86 -6.06
N VAL A 428 -20.15 0.41 -5.38
CA VAL A 428 -20.82 1.18 -4.31
C VAL A 428 -19.85 1.41 -3.15
N TYR A 429 -19.07 0.40 -2.78
CA TYR A 429 -18.04 0.51 -1.75
C TYR A 429 -16.94 1.52 -2.12
N ALA A 430 -16.41 1.44 -3.34
CA ALA A 430 -15.41 2.41 -3.84
C ALA A 430 -15.99 3.83 -3.87
N LEU A 431 -17.23 3.99 -4.32
CA LEU A 431 -17.93 5.29 -4.35
C LEU A 431 -18.12 5.85 -2.94
N PHE A 432 -18.55 5.02 -1.99
CA PHE A 432 -18.67 5.40 -0.59
C PHE A 432 -17.34 5.92 -0.04
N LEU A 433 -16.24 5.19 -0.24
CA LEU A 433 -14.92 5.60 0.23
C LEU A 433 -14.43 6.90 -0.43
N ALA A 434 -14.66 7.06 -1.73
CA ALA A 434 -14.29 8.28 -2.46
C ALA A 434 -15.04 9.51 -1.93
N VAL A 435 -16.36 9.38 -1.72
CA VAL A 435 -17.21 10.44 -1.15
C VAL A 435 -16.84 10.71 0.31
N PHE A 436 -16.60 9.67 1.10
CA PHE A 436 -16.17 9.78 2.49
C PHE A 436 -14.87 10.57 2.59
N ALA A 437 -13.85 10.21 1.79
CA ALA A 437 -12.57 10.91 1.79
C ALA A 437 -12.74 12.41 1.53
N LEU A 438 -13.60 12.80 0.57
CA LEU A 438 -13.86 14.19 0.22
C LEU A 438 -14.65 14.97 1.29
N LYS A 439 -15.60 14.32 1.97
CA LYS A 439 -16.48 14.97 2.95
C LYS A 439 -15.87 15.12 4.33
N VAL A 440 -14.88 14.31 4.71
CA VAL A 440 -14.28 14.38 6.05
C VAL A 440 -13.44 15.64 6.19
N PRO A 441 -13.82 16.59 7.06
CA PRO A 441 -13.09 17.84 7.27
C PRO A 441 -11.81 17.64 8.10
N PHE A 442 -11.67 16.49 8.78
CA PHE A 442 -10.61 16.24 9.73
C PHE A 442 -9.35 15.67 9.07
N LYS A 443 -8.35 16.53 8.86
CA LYS A 443 -6.95 16.08 8.74
C LYS A 443 -6.51 15.55 10.10
N LEU A 444 -6.69 14.25 10.33
CA LEU A 444 -6.03 13.57 11.44
C LEU A 444 -4.51 13.58 11.18
N LYS A 445 -3.84 14.67 11.55
CA LYS A 445 -2.38 14.77 11.58
C LYS A 445 -1.90 13.96 12.79
N PHE A 446 -1.45 12.73 12.55
CA PHE A 446 -0.75 11.93 13.56
C PHE A 446 0.77 12.03 13.36
#